data_AF-A0A0C1JI86-F1
#
_entry.id   AF-A0A0C1JI86-F1
#
_cell.length_a   1.000
_cell.length_b   1.000
_cell.length_c   1.000
_cell.angle_alpha   90.00
_cell.angle_beta   90.00
_cell.angle_gamma   90.00
#
_symmetry.space_group_name_H-M   'P 1'
#
loop_
_entity.id
_entity.type
_entity.pdbx_description
1 polymer ?
#
loop_
_entity_poly.entity_id
_entity_poly.type
_entity_poly.pdbx_seq_one_letter_code
_entity_poly.pdbx_strand_id
1 'polypeptide(L)'
;MVDIATFAYLPLITLVFGIVAGFVAGRWIGIRGLFWLIGLTSAVALVLIVMLAGIETGAEERAFGPFVWLTGGVLPFLFAAIMGGVIGRSLAARVTA
;
A
#
# COMPACT_ATOMS: atom_id res chain seq x y z
N MET A 1 -6.68 10.02 21.21
CA MET A 1 -7.75 9.03 21.02
C MET A 1 -7.86 8.81 19.53
N VAL A 2 -7.47 7.62 19.04
CA VAL A 2 -7.66 7.29 17.61
C VAL A 2 -9.13 6.93 17.46
N ASP A 3 -9.86 7.72 16.69
CA ASP A 3 -11.31 7.60 16.57
C ASP A 3 -11.68 6.43 15.65
N ILE A 4 -12.86 5.83 15.83
CA ILE A 4 -13.34 4.74 14.94
C ILE A 4 -13.33 5.19 13.48
N ALA A 5 -13.60 6.47 13.26
CA ALA A 5 -13.49 7.13 11.97
C ALA A 5 -12.10 6.93 11.33
N THR A 6 -11.01 7.06 12.09
CA THR A 6 -9.65 6.89 11.57
C THR A 6 -9.44 5.48 11.00
N PHE A 7 -9.95 4.44 11.67
CA PHE A 7 -9.84 3.07 11.18
C PHE A 7 -10.72 2.82 9.95
N ALA A 8 -11.91 3.42 9.90
CA ALA A 8 -12.81 3.30 8.76
C ALA A 8 -12.28 4.01 7.49
N TYR A 9 -11.61 5.15 7.65
CA TYR A 9 -11.10 5.95 6.54
C TYR A 9 -9.68 5.57 6.10
N LEU A 10 -8.91 4.87 6.94
CA LEU A 10 -7.54 4.45 6.62
C LEU A 10 -7.44 3.72 5.25
N PRO A 11 -8.28 2.71 4.93
CA PRO A 11 -8.24 2.03 3.63
C PRO A 11 -8.52 2.96 2.44
N LEU A 12 -9.41 3.94 2.61
CA LEU A 12 -9.77 4.87 1.54
C LEU A 12 -8.63 5.86 1.29
N ILE A 13 -8.03 6.38 2.37
CA ILE A 13 -6.89 7.29 2.30
C ILE A 13 -5.70 6.60 1.64
N THR A 14 -5.37 5.38 2.08
CA THR A 14 -4.23 4.62 1.54
C THR A 14 -4.46 4.18 0.09
N LEU A 15 -5.70 3.88 -0.28
CA LEU A 15 -6.08 3.63 -1.67
C LEU A 15 -5.84 4.88 -2.54
N VAL A 16 -6.28 6.07 -2.11
CA VAL A 16 -6.04 7.31 -2.86
C VAL A 16 -4.54 7.58 -3.01
N PHE A 17 -3.77 7.48 -1.92
CA PHE A 17 -2.33 7.67 -1.97
C PHE A 17 -1.64 6.63 -2.87
N GLY A 18 -2.09 5.37 -2.82
CA GLY A 18 -1.58 4.31 -3.68
C GLY A 18 -1.80 4.62 -5.15
N ILE A 19 -3.02 5.04 -5.54
CA ILE A 19 -3.33 5.42 -6.94
C ILE A 19 -2.38 6.52 -7.40
N VAL A 20 -2.24 7.59 -6.60
CA VAL A 20 -1.39 8.74 -6.96
C VAL A 20 0.07 8.33 -7.06
N ALA A 21 0.61 7.61 -6.06
CA ALA A 21 1.99 7.16 -6.06
C ALA A 21 2.29 6.21 -7.22
N GLY A 22 1.42 5.24 -7.46
CA GLY A 22 1.51 4.31 -8.58
C GLY A 22 1.48 5.03 -9.91
N PHE A 23 0.51 5.92 -10.11
CA PHE A 23 0.38 6.72 -11.33
C PHE A 23 1.64 7.54 -11.58
N VAL A 24 2.15 8.23 -10.55
CA VAL A 24 3.35 9.06 -10.66
C VAL A 24 4.57 8.20 -11.03
N ALA A 25 4.76 7.09 -10.32
CA ALA A 25 5.86 6.16 -10.59
C ALA A 25 5.77 5.58 -12.02
N GLY A 26 4.58 5.14 -12.44
CA GLY A 26 4.34 4.59 -13.77
C GLY A 26 4.54 5.62 -14.89
N ARG A 27 4.09 6.86 -14.68
CA ARG A 27 4.08 7.89 -15.72
C ARG A 27 5.43 8.58 -15.93
N TRP A 28 6.15 8.88 -14.85
CA TRP A 28 7.37 9.72 -14.91
C TRP A 28 8.65 9.01 -14.50
N ILE A 29 8.61 8.09 -13.54
CA ILE A 29 9.81 7.35 -13.10
C ILE A 29 10.05 6.12 -13.99
N GLY A 30 8.96 5.55 -14.53
CA GLY A 30 8.99 4.36 -15.37
C GLY A 30 8.90 3.06 -14.57
N ILE A 31 9.05 1.94 -15.28
CA ILE A 31 8.76 0.61 -14.74
C ILE A 31 9.64 0.23 -13.53
N ARG A 32 10.89 0.70 -13.50
CA ARG A 32 11.80 0.46 -12.37
C ARG A 32 11.31 1.15 -11.10
N GLY A 33 10.82 2.38 -11.20
CA GLY A 33 10.25 3.11 -10.07
C GLY A 33 9.00 2.43 -9.52
N LEU A 34 8.15 1.92 -10.42
CA LEU A 34 6.96 1.17 -10.02
C LEU A 34 7.32 -0.14 -9.29
N PHE A 35 8.31 -0.89 -9.78
CA PHE A 35 8.78 -2.10 -9.07
C PHE A 35 9.43 -1.81 -7.72
N TRP A 36 10.19 -0.72 -7.61
CA TRP A 36 10.72 -0.29 -6.31
C TRP A 36 9.61 0.08 -5.33
N LEU A 37 8.59 0.81 -5.78
CA LEU A 37 7.44 1.17 -4.94
C LEU A 37 6.69 -0.08 -4.43
N ILE A 38 6.41 -1.03 -5.33
CA ILE A 38 5.76 -2.29 -4.98
C ILE A 38 6.66 -3.10 -4.03
N GLY A 39 7.94 -3.26 -4.36
CA GLY A 39 8.89 -4.02 -3.56
C GLY A 39 9.05 -3.48 -2.14
N LEU A 40 9.20 -2.15 -1.99
CA LEU A 40 9.32 -1.51 -0.69
C LEU A 40 8.04 -1.67 0.13
N THR A 41 6.88 -1.50 -0.51
CA THR A 41 5.60 -1.66 0.18
C THR A 41 5.35 -3.11 0.59
N SER A 42 5.73 -4.08 -0.25
CA SER A 42 5.72 -5.50 0.09
C SER A 42 6.67 -5.85 1.25
N ALA A 43 7.83 -5.20 1.33
CA ALA A 43 8.74 -5.38 2.48
C ALA A 43 8.08 -4.89 3.78
N VAL A 44 7.36 -3.77 3.75
CA VAL A 44 6.57 -3.30 4.90
C VAL A 44 5.48 -4.32 5.26
N ALA A 45 4.79 -4.88 4.27
CA ALA A 45 3.81 -5.95 4.50
C ALA A 45 4.43 -7.15 5.23
N LEU A 46 5.62 -7.59 4.79
CA LEU A 46 6.35 -8.70 5.41
C LEU A 46 6.73 -8.40 6.86
N VAL A 47 7.19 -7.18 7.15
CA VAL A 47 7.48 -6.77 8.53
C VAL A 47 6.23 -6.88 9.41
N LEU A 48 5.07 -6.40 8.93
CA LEU A 48 3.81 -6.51 9.67
C LEU A 48 3.35 -7.97 9.85
N ILE A 49 3.55 -8.81 8.83
CA ILE A 49 3.24 -10.25 8.91
C ILE A 49 4.13 -10.94 9.94
N VAL A 50 5.44 -10.65 9.95
CA VAL A 50 6.37 -11.20 10.95
C VAL A 50 6.00 -10.73 12.36
N MET A 51 5.63 -9.45 12.52
CA MET A 51 5.12 -8.93 13.79
C MET A 51 3.89 -9.70 14.25
N LEU A 52 2.89 -9.90 13.37
CA LEU A 52 1.67 -10.66 13.69
C LEU A 52 1.97 -12.12 14.04
N ALA A 53 2.87 -12.76 13.30
CA ALA A 53 3.25 -14.15 13.52
C ALA A 53 3.97 -14.37 14.86
N GLY A 54 4.61 -13.34 15.40
CA GLY A 54 5.28 -13.38 16.71
C GLY A 54 4.36 -13.16 17.91
N ILE A 55 3.05 -12.96 17.71
CA ILE A 55 2.11 -12.65 18.80
C ILE A 55 1.58 -13.95 19.43
N GLU A 56 1.71 -14.04 20.74
CA GLU A 56 1.24 -15.18 21.54
C GLU A 56 -0.28 -15.15 21.75
N THR A 57 -0.87 -16.32 22.01
CA THR A 57 -2.28 -16.44 22.37
C THR A 57 -2.60 -15.69 23.66
N GLY A 58 -3.67 -14.88 23.64
CA GLY A 58 -4.07 -14.01 24.76
C GLY A 58 -3.50 -12.59 24.70
N ALA A 59 -2.67 -12.26 23.69
CA ALA A 59 -2.14 -10.91 23.46
C ALA A 59 -2.80 -10.19 22.25
N GLU A 60 -4.10 -10.41 22.05
CA GLU A 60 -4.88 -9.96 20.88
C GLU A 60 -4.87 -8.44 20.68
N GLU A 61 -4.85 -7.68 21.78
CA GLU A 61 -4.76 -6.21 21.72
C GLU A 61 -3.49 -5.74 21.00
N ARG A 62 -2.38 -6.48 21.13
CA ARG A 62 -1.12 -6.18 20.42
C ARG A 62 -1.20 -6.53 18.94
N ALA A 63 -2.07 -7.45 18.54
CA ALA A 63 -2.26 -7.83 17.14
C ALA A 63 -3.06 -6.80 16.36
N PHE A 64 -3.91 -6.03 17.04
CA PHE A 64 -4.81 -5.07 16.41
C PHE A 64 -4.06 -4.02 15.57
N GLY A 65 -2.99 -3.43 16.11
CA GLY A 65 -2.20 -2.41 15.43
C GLY A 65 -1.60 -2.90 14.09
N PRO A 66 -0.74 -3.94 14.11
CA PRO A 66 -0.16 -4.51 12.90
C PRO A 66 -1.22 -5.01 11.89
N PHE A 67 -2.31 -5.60 12.38
CA PHE A 67 -3.41 -6.06 11.54
C PHE A 67 -4.11 -4.92 10.79
N VAL A 68 -4.43 -3.83 11.50
CA VAL A 68 -5.02 -2.63 10.91
C VAL A 68 -4.10 -2.02 9.86
N TRP A 69 -2.81 -1.89 10.17
CA TRP A 69 -1.84 -1.34 9.22
C TRP A 69 -1.68 -2.22 7.99
N LEU A 70 -1.71 -3.54 8.16
CA LEU A 70 -1.61 -4.47 7.03
C LEU A 70 -2.86 -4.37 6.14
N THR A 71 -4.05 -4.48 6.74
CA THR A 71 -5.31 -4.58 6.01
C THR A 71 -5.87 -3.24 5.52
N GLY A 72 -5.76 -2.18 6.31
CA GLY A 72 -6.23 -0.85 5.97
C GLY A 72 -5.13 0.06 5.42
N GLY A 73 -3.86 -0.22 5.67
CA GLY A 73 -2.74 0.58 5.17
C GLY A 73 -2.14 0.00 3.90
N VAL A 74 -1.46 -1.12 4.07
CA VAL A 74 -0.51 -1.68 3.10
C VAL A 74 -1.20 -2.35 1.92
N LEU A 75 -2.19 -3.21 2.17
CA LEU A 75 -2.88 -3.94 1.10
C LEU A 75 -3.66 -3.02 0.15
N PRO A 76 -4.47 -2.04 0.63
CA PRO A 76 -5.18 -1.12 -0.25
C PRO A 76 -4.21 -0.25 -1.05
N PHE A 77 -3.14 0.23 -0.41
CA PHE A 77 -2.09 0.99 -1.09
C PHE A 77 -1.42 0.17 -2.20
N LEU A 78 -1.02 -1.08 -1.92
CA LEU A 78 -0.37 -1.95 -2.92
C LEU A 78 -1.25 -2.18 -4.14
N PHE A 79 -2.51 -2.55 -3.91
CA PHE A 79 -3.49 -2.75 -4.97
C PHE A 79 -3.64 -1.47 -5.81
N ALA A 80 -3.84 -0.35 -5.15
CA ALA A 80 -4.02 0.95 -5.77
C ALA A 80 -2.77 1.43 -6.54
N ALA A 81 -1.57 1.20 -6.01
CA ALA A 81 -0.31 1.56 -6.64
C ALA A 81 -0.05 0.75 -7.91
N ILE A 82 -0.41 -0.54 -7.92
CA ILE A 82 -0.34 -1.36 -9.14
C ILE A 82 -1.31 -0.80 -10.20
N MET A 83 -2.57 -0.57 -9.83
CA MET A 83 -3.58 -0.04 -10.74
C MET A 83 -3.20 1.35 -11.30
N GLY A 84 -2.80 2.27 -10.43
CA GLY A 84 -2.30 3.60 -10.82
C GLY A 84 -1.07 3.49 -11.72
N GLY A 85 -0.15 2.58 -11.40
CA GLY A 85 1.06 2.31 -12.18
C GLY A 85 0.78 1.84 -13.59
N VAL A 86 -0.17 0.91 -13.76
CA VAL A 86 -0.63 0.45 -15.09
C VAL A 86 -1.17 1.63 -15.89
N ILE A 87 -2.05 2.44 -15.31
CA ILE A 87 -2.61 3.64 -15.98
C ILE A 87 -1.50 4.61 -16.38
N GLY A 88 -0.58 4.93 -15.47
CA GLY A 88 0.53 5.85 -15.72
C GLY A 88 1.44 5.35 -16.84
N ARG A 89 1.72 4.05 -16.89
CA ARG A 89 2.52 3.41 -17.95
C ARG A 89 1.82 3.44 -19.30
N SER A 90 0.53 3.12 -19.34
CA SER A 90 -0.27 3.15 -20.57
C SER A 90 -0.31 4.55 -21.18
N LEU A 91 -0.42 5.61 -20.36
CA LEU A 91 -0.37 6.99 -20.84
C LEU A 91 1.04 7.41 -21.28
N ALA A 92 2.09 7.01 -20.55
CA ALA A 92 3.47 7.30 -20.94
C ALA A 92 3.79 6.73 -22.32
N ALA A 93 3.37 5.49 -22.60
CA ALA A 93 3.62 4.83 -23.88
C ALA A 93 2.93 5.52 -25.06
N ARG A 94 1.76 6.15 -24.84
CA ARG A 94 1.01 6.88 -25.87
C ARG A 94 1.64 8.23 -26.23
N VAL A 95 2.40 8.84 -25.32
CA VAL A 95 3.10 10.11 -25.61
C VAL A 95 4.36 9.88 -26.45
N THR A 96 4.90 8.66 -26.41
CA THR A 96 6.10 8.27 -27.16
C THR A 96 5.80 7.54 -28.47
N ALA A 97 4.52 7.29 -28.78
CA ALA A 97 4.05 6.65 -30.01
C ALA A 97 3.63 7.71 -31.03
#